data_AF-A0A2S8ZCD4-F1
#
_entry.id   AF-A0A2S8ZCD4-F1
#
_cell.length_a   1.000
_cell.length_b   1.000
_cell.length_c   1.000
_cell.angle_alpha   90.00
_cell.angle_beta   90.00
_cell.angle_gamma   90.00
#
_symmetry.space_group_name_H-M   'P 1'
#
loop_
_entity.id
_entity.type
_entity.pdbx_description
1 polymer ?
#
loop_
_entity_poly.entity_id
_entity_poly.type
_entity_poly.pdbx_seq_one_letter_code
_entity_poly.pdbx_strand_id
1 'polypeptide(L)'
;MRWGDFTLTGTLDAHTGVFAVDTVTPASAAPTAIEEEPLFPSRCPVPDGGWEVLDESTATGEALHAANSLIPTLEGYATAWIDRSQIPPAPPGADAIEQMRFDAVHAGLSIVNVGVRGDPSAAEVAVRRVWGGALCVFTVDYAAADIEALQQRIMHEHPVFSSAIDPMTGVIGLTVTFDADGELQLRMDREYGPGRVAVWPVLVPL
;
A
#
# COMPACT_ATOMS: atom_id res chain seq x y z
N MET A 1 27.38 3.91 20.68
CA MET A 1 26.50 3.93 19.49
C MET A 1 25.22 4.64 19.86
N ARG A 2 24.70 5.51 19.00
CA ARG A 2 23.37 6.10 19.14
C ARG A 2 22.51 5.51 18.03
N TRP A 3 21.32 5.05 18.39
CA TRP A 3 20.33 4.50 17.46
C TRP A 3 19.12 5.43 17.49
N GLY A 4 18.47 5.61 16.35
CA GLY A 4 17.33 6.50 16.16
C GLY A 4 17.27 7.05 14.74
N ASP A 5 16.25 7.85 14.46
CA ASP A 5 16.04 8.48 13.15
C ASP A 5 16.72 9.85 13.08
N PHE A 6 17.29 10.16 11.91
CA PHE A 6 18.05 11.38 11.69
C PHE A 6 17.76 11.97 10.31
N THR A 7 17.67 13.29 10.24
CA THR A 7 17.74 14.06 9.00
C THR A 7 19.20 14.39 8.70
N LEU A 8 19.64 14.07 7.49
CA LEU A 8 21.00 14.33 7.01
C LEU A 8 20.96 15.41 5.94
N THR A 9 21.85 16.39 6.03
CA THR A 9 22.15 17.29 4.89
C THR A 9 23.61 17.13 4.50
N GLY A 10 23.90 17.37 3.23
CA GLY A 10 25.20 17.06 2.68
C GLY A 10 25.27 17.32 1.19
N THR A 11 26.42 16.98 0.61
CA THR A 11 26.68 17.08 -0.82
C THR A 11 26.72 15.70 -1.46
N LEU A 12 25.92 15.47 -2.50
CA LEU A 12 25.98 14.26 -3.31
C LEU A 12 26.92 14.48 -4.51
N ASP A 13 27.92 13.62 -4.65
CA ASP A 13 28.62 13.45 -5.94
C ASP A 13 27.84 12.45 -6.80
N ALA A 14 27.11 12.95 -7.79
CA ALA A 14 26.29 12.13 -8.67
C ALA A 14 27.10 11.13 -9.54
N HIS A 15 28.40 11.36 -9.75
CA HIS A 15 29.24 10.45 -10.54
C HIS A 15 29.66 9.22 -9.74
N THR A 16 29.94 9.40 -8.46
CA THR A 16 30.41 8.32 -7.57
C THR A 16 29.29 7.75 -6.69
N GLY A 17 28.15 8.45 -6.60
CA GLY A 17 27.06 8.11 -5.68
C GLY A 17 27.39 8.35 -4.22
N VAL A 18 28.49 9.07 -3.93
CA VAL A 18 28.93 9.32 -2.55
C VAL A 18 28.23 10.55 -2.00
N PHE A 19 27.51 10.38 -0.89
CA PHE A 19 26.92 11.48 -0.13
C PHE A 19 27.84 11.88 1.03
N ALA A 20 28.46 13.05 0.93
CA ALA A 20 29.25 13.64 1.99
C ALA A 20 28.33 14.38 2.97
N VAL A 21 28.15 13.81 4.15
CA VAL A 21 27.28 14.37 5.19
C VAL A 21 27.92 15.61 5.81
N ASP A 22 27.22 16.74 5.76
CA ASP A 22 27.61 18.00 6.40
C ASP A 22 26.96 18.15 7.78
N THR A 23 25.67 17.80 7.89
CA THR A 23 24.95 17.88 9.16
C THR A 23 24.11 16.63 9.44
N VAL A 24 24.00 16.31 10.73
CA VAL A 24 23.18 15.21 11.27
C VAL A 24 22.29 15.79 12.36
N THR A 25 20.98 15.76 12.15
CA THR A 25 20.00 16.28 13.11
C THR A 25 19.05 15.15 13.51
N PRO A 26 18.81 14.90 14.82
CA PRO A 26 17.79 13.94 15.24
C PRO A 26 16.44 14.27 14.61
N ALA A 27 15.74 13.28 14.05
CA ALA A 27 14.45 13.48 13.40
C ALA A 27 13.41 14.09 14.35
N SER A 28 13.52 13.83 15.65
CA SER A 28 12.66 14.42 16.70
C SER A 28 12.76 15.94 16.86
N ALA A 29 13.78 16.59 16.26
CA ALA A 29 13.91 18.03 16.21
C ALA A 29 13.28 18.65 14.95
N ALA A 30 12.98 17.84 13.93
CA ALA A 30 12.06 18.19 12.86
C ALA A 30 10.63 17.95 13.36
N PRO A 31 9.62 18.73 12.93
CA PRO A 31 8.24 18.34 13.19
C PRO A 31 8.04 16.96 12.59
N THR A 32 7.79 15.96 13.45
CA THR A 32 7.37 14.64 13.02
C THR A 32 6.12 14.87 12.19
N ALA A 33 6.21 14.71 10.87
CA ALA A 33 5.01 14.35 10.14
C ALA A 33 4.58 13.06 10.83
N ILE A 34 3.49 13.14 11.58
CA ILE A 34 2.77 11.93 11.94
C ILE A 34 2.49 11.33 10.57
N GLU A 35 3.21 10.28 10.19
CA GLU A 35 2.74 9.43 9.11
C GLU A 35 1.45 8.84 9.69
N GLU A 36 0.35 9.57 9.51
CA GLU A 36 -0.97 8.97 9.54
C GLU A 36 -0.84 7.80 8.59
N GLU A 37 -0.93 6.57 9.12
CA GLU A 37 -0.95 5.38 8.28
C GLU A 37 -1.88 5.69 7.12
N PRO A 38 -1.42 5.64 5.86
CA PRO A 38 -2.23 6.07 4.75
C PRO A 38 -3.54 5.32 4.83
N LEU A 39 -4.62 6.07 5.08
CA LEU A 39 -5.95 5.50 5.05
C LEU A 39 -6.14 5.04 3.60
N PHE A 40 -6.36 3.74 3.44
CA PHE A 40 -6.74 3.16 2.15
C PHE A 40 -8.26 3.04 2.15
N PRO A 41 -9.01 4.13 1.87
CA PRO A 41 -10.45 4.11 1.94
C PRO A 41 -11.01 3.12 0.91
N SER A 42 -12.17 2.58 1.24
CA SER A 42 -12.89 1.72 0.32
C SER A 42 -13.26 2.46 -0.97
N ARG A 43 -13.04 1.82 -2.13
CA ARG A 43 -13.23 2.48 -3.43
C ARG A 43 -14.71 2.61 -3.82
N CYS A 44 -15.53 1.67 -3.35
CA CYS A 44 -16.97 1.67 -3.59
C CYS A 44 -17.63 2.78 -2.77
N PRO A 45 -18.76 3.35 -3.25
CA PRO A 45 -19.58 4.21 -2.41
C PRO A 45 -20.06 3.42 -1.18
N VAL A 46 -20.26 4.12 -0.08
CA VAL A 46 -20.84 3.54 1.13
C VAL A 46 -22.24 2.98 0.79
N PRO A 47 -22.52 1.69 1.08
CA PRO A 47 -23.83 1.11 0.81
C PRO A 47 -24.96 1.77 1.60
N ASP A 48 -26.20 1.59 1.15
CA ASP A 48 -27.38 1.94 1.95
C ASP A 48 -27.36 1.15 3.26
N GLY A 49 -27.40 1.84 4.41
CA GLY A 49 -27.21 1.24 5.74
C GLY A 49 -25.76 1.26 6.25
N GLY A 50 -24.80 1.58 5.37
CA GLY A 50 -23.38 1.65 5.74
C GLY A 50 -22.62 0.34 5.48
N TRP A 51 -21.42 0.26 6.03
CA TRP A 51 -20.56 -0.92 5.96
C TRP A 51 -20.92 -1.91 7.06
N GLU A 52 -22.04 -2.62 6.89
CA GLU A 52 -22.56 -3.56 7.89
C GLU A 52 -21.94 -4.96 7.78
N VAL A 53 -21.92 -5.67 8.90
CA VAL A 53 -21.65 -7.11 8.97
C VAL A 53 -22.92 -7.85 8.55
N LEU A 54 -22.83 -8.66 7.51
CA LEU A 54 -23.96 -9.43 6.97
C LEU A 54 -24.10 -10.80 7.61
N ASP A 55 -22.99 -11.40 8.03
CA ASP A 55 -22.96 -12.69 8.74
C ASP A 55 -21.84 -12.69 9.79
N GLU A 56 -22.22 -12.58 11.06
CA GLU A 56 -21.29 -12.58 12.19
C GLU A 56 -20.47 -13.87 12.30
N SER A 57 -21.01 -15.00 11.83
CA SER A 57 -20.31 -16.30 11.91
C SER A 57 -19.12 -16.39 10.94
N THR A 58 -19.14 -15.58 9.89
CA THR A 58 -18.08 -15.49 8.86
C THR A 58 -17.46 -14.10 8.77
N ALA A 59 -17.69 -13.24 9.75
CA ALA A 59 -17.04 -11.93 9.92
C ALA A 59 -16.00 -11.98 11.06
N THR A 60 -15.08 -12.95 10.99
CA THR A 60 -14.08 -13.24 12.02
C THR A 60 -12.66 -13.10 11.48
N GLY A 61 -11.65 -13.06 12.36
CA GLY A 61 -10.25 -13.02 11.93
C GLY A 61 -9.85 -14.23 11.07
N GLU A 62 -10.38 -15.42 11.37
CA GLU A 62 -10.16 -16.63 10.57
C GLU A 62 -10.78 -16.52 9.18
N ALA A 63 -12.02 -16.03 9.10
CA ALA A 63 -12.70 -15.80 7.84
C ALA A 63 -12.01 -14.72 6.99
N LEU A 64 -11.51 -13.64 7.61
CA LEU A 64 -10.71 -12.62 6.93
C LEU A 64 -9.41 -13.20 6.37
N HIS A 65 -8.73 -14.09 7.13
CA HIS A 65 -7.56 -14.80 6.64
C HIS A 65 -7.89 -15.74 5.46
N ALA A 66 -9.01 -16.46 5.54
CA ALA A 66 -9.50 -17.30 4.45
C ALA A 66 -9.83 -16.48 3.20
N ALA A 67 -10.47 -15.32 3.36
CA ALA A 67 -10.74 -14.38 2.27
C ALA A 67 -9.43 -13.90 1.62
N ASN A 68 -8.46 -13.44 2.42
CA ASN A 68 -7.14 -13.03 1.91
C ASN A 68 -6.39 -14.14 1.16
N SER A 69 -6.62 -15.41 1.53
CA SER A 69 -6.03 -16.56 0.82
C SER A 69 -6.79 -16.91 -0.46
N LEU A 70 -8.11 -16.70 -0.49
CA LEU A 70 -8.97 -16.95 -1.65
C LEU A 70 -8.81 -15.88 -2.74
N ILE A 71 -8.80 -14.61 -2.35
CA ILE A 71 -8.85 -13.45 -3.27
C ILE A 71 -7.79 -13.51 -4.38
N PRO A 72 -6.51 -13.82 -4.11
CA PRO A 72 -5.48 -13.90 -5.15
C PRO A 72 -5.71 -15.00 -6.19
N THR A 73 -6.58 -15.97 -5.89
CA THR A 73 -6.90 -17.09 -6.79
C THR A 73 -8.10 -16.80 -7.69
N LEU A 74 -8.78 -15.66 -7.50
CA LEU A 74 -9.92 -15.28 -8.30
C LEU A 74 -9.50 -15.03 -9.76
N GLU A 75 -10.37 -15.43 -10.68
CA GLU A 75 -10.18 -15.09 -12.09
C GLU A 75 -10.16 -13.56 -12.25
N GLY A 76 -9.14 -13.06 -12.94
CA GLY A 76 -8.96 -11.63 -13.14
C GLY A 76 -8.49 -10.86 -11.90
N TYR A 77 -8.04 -11.51 -10.83
CA TYR A 77 -7.47 -10.82 -9.67
C TYR A 77 -6.41 -9.78 -10.06
N ALA A 78 -6.52 -8.59 -9.47
CA ALA A 78 -5.65 -7.48 -9.76
C ALA A 78 -5.07 -6.80 -8.52
N THR A 79 -5.88 -6.61 -7.47
CA THR A 79 -5.45 -5.94 -6.25
C THR A 79 -6.42 -6.23 -5.11
N ALA A 80 -5.94 -6.15 -3.87
CA ALA A 80 -6.79 -6.12 -2.69
C ALA A 80 -6.12 -5.34 -1.55
N TRP A 81 -6.94 -4.74 -0.71
CA TRP A 81 -6.51 -4.16 0.56
C TRP A 81 -7.62 -4.26 1.60
N ILE A 82 -7.27 -3.96 2.84
CA ILE A 82 -8.21 -3.95 3.96
C ILE A 82 -8.34 -2.52 4.44
N ASP A 83 -9.55 -2.00 4.34
CA ASP A 83 -9.92 -0.73 4.96
C ASP A 83 -10.39 -1.01 6.39
N ARG A 84 -9.64 -0.46 7.36
CA ARG A 84 -9.88 -0.62 8.81
C ARG A 84 -10.51 0.62 9.43
N SER A 85 -11.06 1.54 8.63
CA SER A 85 -11.59 2.80 9.15
C SER A 85 -12.76 2.64 10.15
N GLN A 86 -13.43 1.49 10.15
CA GLN A 86 -14.52 1.18 11.08
C GLN A 86 -14.03 0.54 12.39
N ILE A 87 -12.76 0.10 12.45
CA ILE A 87 -12.19 -0.46 13.66
C ILE A 87 -11.89 0.69 14.63
N PRO A 88 -12.37 0.63 15.89
CA PRO A 88 -12.04 1.65 16.88
C PRO A 88 -10.52 1.71 17.12
N PRO A 89 -9.95 2.87 17.50
CA PRO A 89 -8.54 2.92 17.83
C PRO A 89 -8.22 1.98 19.00
N ALA A 90 -7.07 1.30 18.92
CA ALA A 90 -6.61 0.45 20.00
C ALA A 90 -6.37 1.24 21.30
N PRO A 91 -6.39 0.58 22.47
CA PRO A 91 -6.09 1.24 23.73
C PRO A 91 -4.75 1.98 23.70
N PRO A 92 -4.66 3.20 24.26
CA PRO A 92 -3.40 3.93 24.33
C PRO A 92 -2.31 3.12 25.04
N GLY A 93 -1.14 3.03 24.42
CA GLY A 93 0.01 2.28 24.96
C GLY A 93 -0.02 0.77 24.69
N ALA A 94 -0.94 0.29 23.85
CA ALA A 94 -0.95 -1.10 23.40
C ALA A 94 0.39 -1.47 22.75
N ASP A 95 0.95 -2.61 23.17
CA ASP A 95 2.08 -3.19 22.47
C ASP A 95 1.64 -3.85 21.14
N ALA A 96 2.60 -4.31 20.33
CA ALA A 96 2.30 -4.92 19.05
C ALA A 96 1.44 -6.19 19.15
N ILE A 97 1.57 -6.97 20.24
CA ILE A 97 0.79 -8.19 20.44
C ILE A 97 -0.63 -7.83 20.86
N GLU A 98 -0.80 -6.83 21.71
CA GLU A 98 -2.09 -6.28 22.12
C GLU A 98 -2.84 -5.69 20.92
N GLN A 99 -2.15 -4.94 20.06
CA GLN A 99 -2.68 -4.43 18.80
C GLN A 99 -3.18 -5.58 17.92
N MET A 100 -2.35 -6.60 17.68
CA MET A 100 -2.74 -7.75 16.85
C MET A 100 -3.98 -8.47 17.40
N ARG A 101 -4.07 -8.65 18.72
CA ARG A 101 -5.25 -9.26 19.35
C ARG A 101 -6.49 -8.37 19.21
N PHE A 102 -6.32 -7.06 19.38
CA PHE A 102 -7.39 -6.09 19.22
C PHE A 102 -7.96 -6.11 17.81
N ASP A 103 -7.10 -6.10 16.79
CA ASP A 103 -7.49 -6.17 15.38
C ASP A 103 -8.20 -7.50 15.06
N ALA A 104 -7.72 -8.61 15.62
CA ALA A 104 -8.34 -9.93 15.41
C ALA A 104 -9.76 -10.01 15.98
N VAL A 105 -10.01 -9.39 17.14
CA VAL A 105 -11.35 -9.29 17.75
C VAL A 105 -12.28 -8.43 16.91
N HIS A 106 -11.77 -7.35 16.33
CA HIS A 106 -12.54 -6.40 15.51
C HIS A 106 -12.49 -6.71 14.01
N ALA A 107 -12.00 -7.90 13.62
CA ALA A 107 -11.78 -8.25 12.22
C ALA A 107 -13.06 -8.10 11.38
N GLY A 108 -14.24 -8.40 11.93
CA GLY A 108 -15.52 -8.25 11.26
C GLY A 108 -15.87 -6.82 10.82
N LEU A 109 -15.26 -5.81 11.42
CA LEU A 109 -15.41 -4.40 11.02
C LEU A 109 -14.49 -4.01 9.85
N SER A 110 -13.65 -4.93 9.37
CA SER A 110 -12.83 -4.69 8.19
C SER A 110 -13.69 -4.62 6.93
N ILE A 111 -13.40 -3.66 6.05
CA ILE A 111 -13.95 -3.62 4.70
C ILE A 111 -12.91 -4.21 3.75
N VAL A 112 -13.23 -5.37 3.20
CA VAL A 112 -12.37 -6.05 2.23
C VAL A 112 -12.56 -5.40 0.87
N ASN A 113 -11.50 -4.89 0.27
CA ASN A 113 -11.53 -4.27 -1.05
C ASN A 113 -10.87 -5.22 -2.06
N VAL A 114 -11.54 -5.50 -3.17
CA VAL A 114 -11.06 -6.42 -4.21
C VAL A 114 -11.23 -5.79 -5.59
N GLY A 115 -10.11 -5.57 -6.27
CA GLY A 115 -10.09 -5.16 -7.66
C GLY A 115 -9.89 -6.36 -8.57
N VAL A 116 -10.77 -6.52 -9.56
CA VAL A 116 -10.64 -7.53 -10.61
C VAL A 116 -10.70 -6.93 -12.01
N ARG A 117 -10.00 -7.55 -12.94
CA ARG A 117 -10.17 -7.33 -14.38
C ARG A 117 -11.26 -8.30 -14.87
N GLY A 118 -12.44 -7.77 -15.18
CA GLY A 118 -13.56 -8.58 -15.69
C GLY A 118 -14.84 -8.39 -14.88
N ASP A 119 -15.39 -9.50 -14.37
CA ASP A 119 -16.70 -9.54 -13.71
C ASP A 119 -16.59 -9.36 -12.17
N PRO A 120 -16.88 -8.16 -11.63
CA PRO A 120 -16.84 -7.92 -10.20
C PRO A 120 -17.95 -8.68 -9.45
N SER A 121 -19.08 -8.98 -10.08
CA SER A 121 -20.17 -9.70 -9.43
C SER A 121 -19.82 -11.17 -9.19
N ALA A 122 -19.12 -11.80 -10.14
CA ALA A 122 -18.61 -13.16 -9.95
C ALA A 122 -17.59 -13.24 -8.80
N ALA A 123 -16.69 -12.26 -8.72
CA ALA A 123 -15.71 -12.15 -7.63
C ALA A 123 -16.39 -11.91 -6.27
N GLU A 124 -17.39 -11.03 -6.22
CA GLU A 124 -18.18 -10.79 -5.01
C GLU A 124 -18.83 -12.08 -4.51
N VAL A 125 -19.53 -12.82 -5.38
CA VAL A 125 -20.15 -14.10 -5.03
C VAL A 125 -19.14 -15.10 -4.49
N ALA A 126 -17.92 -15.14 -5.04
CA ALA A 126 -16.88 -16.04 -4.56
C ALA A 126 -16.39 -15.67 -3.16
N VAL A 127 -16.09 -14.39 -2.91
CA VAL A 127 -15.59 -13.91 -1.60
C VAL A 127 -16.68 -14.04 -0.52
N ARG A 128 -17.94 -13.78 -0.87
CA ARG A 128 -19.09 -13.93 0.05
C ARG A 128 -19.30 -15.34 0.57
N ARG A 129 -18.70 -16.38 -0.04
CA ARG A 129 -18.75 -17.75 0.49
C ARG A 129 -17.95 -17.94 1.77
N VAL A 130 -16.97 -17.05 2.02
CA VAL A 130 -16.07 -17.14 3.17
C VAL A 130 -16.06 -15.87 4.02
N TRP A 131 -16.59 -14.74 3.53
CA TRP A 131 -16.56 -13.46 4.22
C TRP A 131 -17.94 -12.84 4.42
N GLY A 132 -18.34 -12.73 5.69
CA GLY A 132 -19.59 -12.12 6.14
C GLY A 132 -19.50 -10.65 6.49
N GLY A 133 -18.30 -10.05 6.53
CA GLY A 133 -18.11 -8.62 6.84
C GLY A 133 -18.34 -7.72 5.62
N ALA A 134 -17.96 -6.45 5.73
CA ALA A 134 -18.09 -5.50 4.64
C ALA A 134 -17.17 -5.84 3.45
N LEU A 135 -17.66 -5.66 2.22
CA LEU A 135 -16.95 -6.05 0.99
C LEU A 135 -17.20 -5.01 -0.11
N CYS A 136 -16.14 -4.54 -0.72
CA CYS A 136 -16.15 -3.70 -1.91
C CYS A 136 -15.44 -4.46 -3.04
N VAL A 137 -16.17 -4.78 -4.11
CA VAL A 137 -15.59 -5.36 -5.32
C VAL A 137 -15.76 -4.39 -6.48
N PHE A 138 -14.68 -4.12 -7.20
CA PHE A 138 -14.66 -3.14 -8.28
C PHE A 138 -13.79 -3.61 -9.45
N THR A 139 -13.97 -2.96 -10.59
CA THR A 139 -13.20 -3.26 -11.81
C THR A 139 -11.94 -2.43 -11.92
N VAL A 140 -10.89 -3.03 -12.47
CA VAL A 140 -9.66 -2.35 -12.90
C VAL A 140 -9.23 -2.83 -14.29
N ASP A 141 -8.40 -2.02 -14.95
CA ASP A 141 -7.94 -2.26 -16.32
C ASP A 141 -6.60 -3.02 -16.38
N TYR A 142 -6.12 -3.57 -15.27
CA TYR A 142 -4.85 -4.29 -15.16
C TYR A 142 -5.02 -5.62 -14.41
N ALA A 143 -4.10 -6.55 -14.61
CA ALA A 143 -3.99 -7.76 -13.79
C ALA A 143 -2.77 -7.69 -12.86
N ALA A 144 -2.84 -8.40 -11.74
CA ALA A 144 -1.77 -8.40 -10.73
C ALA A 144 -0.45 -8.88 -11.34
N ALA A 145 -0.49 -10.02 -12.03
CA ALA A 145 0.69 -10.62 -12.66
C ALA A 145 1.36 -9.70 -13.70
N ASP A 146 0.57 -8.90 -14.43
CA ASP A 146 1.09 -7.97 -15.44
C ASP A 146 1.87 -6.83 -14.77
N ILE A 147 1.34 -6.27 -13.67
CA ILE A 147 2.02 -5.19 -12.91
C ILE A 147 3.23 -5.73 -12.15
N GLU A 148 3.12 -6.88 -11.52
CA GLU A 148 4.25 -7.51 -10.81
C GLU A 148 5.41 -7.81 -11.76
N ALA A 149 5.12 -8.38 -12.94
CA ALA A 149 6.14 -8.63 -13.96
C ALA A 149 6.79 -7.32 -14.46
N LEU A 150 6.02 -6.24 -14.56
CA LEU A 150 6.54 -4.91 -14.92
C LEU A 150 7.43 -4.35 -13.81
N GLN A 151 7.00 -4.40 -12.54
CA GLN A 151 7.78 -3.95 -11.38
C GLN A 151 9.13 -4.69 -11.31
N GLN A 152 9.12 -6.01 -11.46
CA GLN A 152 10.34 -6.82 -11.44
C GLN A 152 11.30 -6.45 -12.57
N ARG A 153 10.77 -6.19 -13.77
CA ARG A 153 11.57 -5.73 -14.90
C ARG A 153 12.24 -4.39 -14.61
N ILE A 154 11.48 -3.42 -14.13
CA ILE A 154 11.99 -2.08 -13.79
C ILE A 154 13.10 -2.18 -12.72
N MET A 155 12.89 -2.98 -11.68
CA MET A 155 13.89 -3.20 -10.63
C MET A 155 15.17 -3.86 -11.14
N HIS A 156 15.09 -4.70 -12.17
CA HIS A 156 16.25 -5.34 -12.78
C HIS A 156 17.01 -4.38 -13.71
N GLU A 157 16.31 -3.49 -14.41
CA GLU A 157 16.88 -2.58 -15.40
C GLU A 157 17.43 -1.29 -14.80
N HIS A 158 16.99 -0.92 -13.59
CA HIS A 158 17.35 0.34 -12.95
C HIS A 158 17.89 0.16 -11.52
N PRO A 159 18.83 1.01 -11.08
CA PRO A 159 19.31 1.03 -9.70
C PRO A 159 18.25 1.67 -8.80
N VAL A 160 17.29 0.86 -8.36
CA VAL A 160 16.19 1.28 -7.48
C VAL A 160 16.49 0.79 -6.05
N PHE A 161 16.26 1.62 -5.04
CA PHE A 161 16.47 1.26 -3.64
C PHE A 161 15.37 0.33 -3.14
N SER A 162 14.12 0.69 -3.41
CA SER A 162 12.96 -0.17 -3.17
C SER A 162 11.83 0.18 -4.15
N SER A 163 10.89 -0.72 -4.34
CA SER A 163 9.67 -0.42 -5.08
C SER A 163 8.45 -1.00 -4.39
N ALA A 164 7.31 -0.37 -4.63
CA ALA A 164 6.01 -0.82 -4.13
C ALA A 164 4.94 -0.58 -5.19
N ILE A 165 3.89 -1.40 -5.19
CA ILE A 165 2.70 -1.17 -6.00
C ILE A 165 1.65 -0.55 -5.08
N ASP A 166 1.10 0.59 -5.47
CA ASP A 166 -0.08 1.16 -4.80
C ASP A 166 -1.29 0.30 -5.14
N PRO A 167 -1.91 -0.39 -4.16
CA PRO A 167 -3.02 -1.28 -4.42
C PRO A 167 -4.29 -0.54 -4.90
N MET A 168 -4.47 0.75 -4.58
CA MET A 168 -5.65 1.52 -4.98
C MET A 168 -5.58 1.99 -6.44
N THR A 169 -4.39 2.37 -6.89
CA THR A 169 -4.18 3.01 -8.20
C THR A 169 -3.48 2.09 -9.22
N GLY A 170 -2.78 1.05 -8.75
CA GLY A 170 -1.92 0.20 -9.57
C GLY A 170 -0.66 0.92 -10.07
N VAL A 171 -0.28 2.03 -9.44
CA VAL A 171 0.94 2.77 -9.75
C VAL A 171 2.14 2.06 -9.13
N ILE A 172 3.22 1.91 -9.89
CA ILE A 172 4.48 1.37 -9.39
C ILE A 172 5.31 2.53 -8.83
N GLY A 173 5.43 2.60 -7.51
CA GLY A 173 6.32 3.53 -6.83
C GLY A 173 7.76 3.01 -6.81
N LEU A 174 8.71 3.85 -7.22
CA LEU A 174 10.15 3.57 -7.18
C LEU A 174 10.83 4.53 -6.20
N THR A 175 11.34 4.00 -5.10
CA THR A 175 12.19 4.77 -4.19
C THR A 175 13.62 4.72 -4.74
N VAL A 176 14.19 5.89 -5.01
CA VAL A 176 15.54 6.04 -5.56
C VAL A 176 16.38 6.95 -4.67
N THR A 177 17.70 6.90 -4.82
CA THR A 177 18.60 7.77 -4.04
C THR A 177 18.39 9.25 -4.37
N PHE A 178 18.31 9.59 -5.66
CA PHE A 178 18.12 10.95 -6.14
C PHE A 178 17.49 10.93 -7.55
N ASP A 179 16.72 11.97 -7.88
CA ASP A 179 16.22 12.29 -9.23
C ASP A 179 15.97 13.81 -9.30
N ALA A 180 17.02 14.60 -9.04
CA ALA A 180 16.90 16.04 -8.79
C ALA A 180 16.22 16.82 -9.94
N ASP A 181 16.49 16.40 -11.18
CA ASP A 181 15.99 17.05 -12.39
C ASP A 181 14.75 16.34 -12.98
N GLY A 182 14.25 15.27 -12.33
CA GLY A 182 13.10 14.49 -12.80
C GLY A 182 13.36 13.70 -14.08
N GLU A 183 14.62 13.52 -14.48
CA GLU A 183 14.98 12.81 -15.71
C GLU A 183 14.56 11.34 -15.68
N LEU A 184 14.64 10.71 -14.50
CA LEU A 184 14.18 9.33 -14.35
C LEU A 184 12.66 9.27 -14.46
N GLN A 185 11.92 10.13 -13.76
CA GLN A 185 10.46 10.22 -13.91
C GLN A 185 10.05 10.41 -15.38
N LEU A 186 10.65 11.37 -16.09
CA LEU A 186 10.35 11.63 -17.50
C LEU A 186 10.69 10.46 -18.43
N ARG A 187 11.68 9.63 -18.06
CA ARG A 187 12.00 8.40 -18.79
C ARG A 187 10.92 7.33 -18.55
N MET A 188 10.53 7.14 -17.29
CA MET A 188 9.48 6.20 -16.92
C MET A 188 8.14 6.55 -17.60
N ASP A 189 7.76 7.83 -17.62
CA ASP A 189 6.52 8.27 -18.28
C ASP A 189 6.55 8.08 -19.80
N ARG A 190 7.73 8.23 -20.44
CA ARG A 190 7.89 7.98 -21.88
C ARG A 190 7.82 6.50 -22.22
N GLU A 191 8.36 5.64 -21.36
CA GLU A 191 8.49 4.21 -21.62
C GLU A 191 7.22 3.44 -21.25
N TYR A 192 6.62 3.75 -20.11
CA TYR A 192 5.51 3.01 -19.52
C TYR A 192 4.17 3.77 -19.56
N GLY A 193 4.20 5.01 -20.06
CA GLY A 193 3.06 5.90 -20.09
C GLY A 193 2.93 6.74 -18.82
N PRO A 194 2.34 7.95 -18.94
CA PRO A 194 2.28 8.91 -17.87
C PRO A 194 1.54 8.36 -16.65
N GLY A 195 2.16 8.47 -15.47
CA GLY A 195 1.55 8.07 -14.20
C GLY A 195 1.45 6.57 -13.97
N ARG A 196 2.06 5.72 -14.81
CA ARG A 196 2.17 4.28 -14.54
C ARG A 196 3.21 3.97 -13.45
N VAL A 197 4.25 4.79 -13.41
CA VAL A 197 5.38 4.67 -12.50
C VAL A 197 5.62 6.03 -11.85
N ALA A 198 5.76 6.06 -10.53
CA ALA A 198 6.08 7.26 -9.76
C ALA A 198 7.45 7.11 -9.12
N VAL A 199 8.33 8.09 -9.31
CA VAL A 199 9.68 8.11 -8.75
C VAL A 199 9.70 8.98 -7.51
N TRP A 200 10.17 8.42 -6.40
CA TRP A 200 10.30 9.09 -5.11
C TRP A 200 11.77 9.11 -4.68
N PRO A 201 12.48 10.23 -4.85
CA PRO A 201 13.85 10.36 -4.40
C PRO A 201 13.92 10.56 -2.88
N VAL A 202 14.84 9.86 -2.21
CA VAL A 202 15.10 10.06 -0.77
C VAL A 202 15.95 11.30 -0.50
N LEU A 203 16.85 11.67 -1.43
CA LEU A 203 17.55 12.94 -1.40
C LEU A 203 16.79 13.97 -2.23
N VAL A 204 16.34 15.02 -1.56
CA VAL A 204 15.71 16.18 -2.19
C VAL A 204 16.67 17.37 -2.17
N PRO A 205 16.75 18.16 -3.26
CA PRO A 205 17.48 19.42 -3.23
C PRO A 205 16.94 20.35 -2.12
N LEU A 206 17.85 21.08 -1.46
CA LEU A 206 17.50 22.12 -0.50
C LEU A 206 17.00 23.39 -1.19
#